data_AF-A0A923W4Q0-F1
#
_entry.id   AF-A0A923W4Q0-F1
#
_cell.length_a   1.000
_cell.length_b   1.000
_cell.length_c   1.000
_cell.angle_alpha   90.00
_cell.angle_beta   90.00
_cell.angle_gamma   90.00
#
_symmetry.space_group_name_H-M   'P 1'
#
loop_
_entity.id
_entity.type
_entity.pdbx_description
1 polymer ?
#
loop_
_entity_poly.entity_id
_entity_poly.type
_entity_poly.pdbx_seq_one_letter_code
_entity_poly.pdbx_strand_id
1 'polypeptide(L)'
;MEIAFVILILSAIFVVQSIKVVPQQNAWVVERLGKYLGTLTPGLNFLIPFVDRVAYKHSLKEIPLDVPSQVCITRDNTQLQVDGILYFQVTD
;
A
#
# COMPACT_ATOMS: atom_id res chain seq x y z
N MET A 1 11.46 -43.01 -4.29
CA MET A 1 11.46 -42.12 -3.10
C MET A 1 11.93 -40.71 -3.45
N GLU A 2 12.93 -40.55 -4.31
CA GLU A 2 13.46 -39.22 -4.68
C GLU A 2 12.44 -38.29 -5.35
N ILE A 3 11.65 -38.79 -6.32
CA ILE A 3 10.62 -37.99 -7.00
C ILE A 3 9.55 -37.48 -6.04
N ALA A 4 9.12 -38.31 -5.09
CA ALA A 4 8.15 -37.93 -4.07
C ALA A 4 8.70 -36.82 -3.16
N PHE A 5 9.99 -36.88 -2.83
CA PHE A 5 10.67 -35.86 -2.03
C PHE A 5 10.77 -34.53 -2.78
N VAL A 6 11.09 -34.57 -4.08
CA VAL A 6 11.14 -33.37 -4.95
C VAL A 6 9.76 -32.69 -5.07
N ILE A 7 8.69 -33.47 -5.30
CA ILE A 7 7.32 -32.94 -5.39
C ILE A 7 6.89 -32.31 -4.06
N LEU A 8 7.22 -32.96 -2.94
CA LEU A 8 6.89 -32.45 -1.61
C LEU A 8 7.58 -31.11 -1.34
N ILE A 9 8.86 -30.98 -1.67
CA ILE A 9 9.59 -29.70 -1.55
C ILE A 9 8.96 -28.62 -2.44
N LEU A 10 8.66 -28.94 -3.70
CA LEU A 10 8.02 -28.01 -4.64
C LEU A 10 6.67 -27.50 -4.13
N SER A 11 5.83 -28.40 -3.61
CA SER A 11 4.53 -28.05 -3.04
C SER A 11 4.66 -27.15 -1.81
N ALA A 12 5.62 -27.44 -0.92
CA ALA A 12 5.87 -26.63 0.27
C ALA A 12 6.31 -25.20 -0.08
N ILE A 13 7.21 -25.06 -1.06
CA ILE A 13 7.65 -23.74 -1.57
C ILE A 13 6.45 -22.96 -2.11
N PHE A 14 5.57 -23.62 -2.88
CA PHE A 14 4.41 -22.99 -3.47
C PHE A 14 3.44 -22.45 -2.40
N VAL A 15 3.16 -23.25 -1.37
CA VAL A 15 2.28 -22.87 -0.26
C VAL A 15 2.85 -21.68 0.52
N VAL A 16 4.14 -21.72 0.87
CA VAL A 16 4.79 -20.64 1.64
C VAL A 16 4.83 -19.34 0.85
N GLN A 17 5.07 -19.39 -0.46
CA GLN A 17 5.08 -18.18 -1.29
C GLN A 17 3.69 -17.59 -1.53
N SER A 18 2.65 -18.43 -1.50
CA SER A 18 1.26 -18.01 -1.74
C SER A 18 0.70 -17.17 -0.59
N ILE A 19 1.16 -17.42 0.64
CA ILE A 19 0.64 -16.74 1.83
C ILE A 19 1.37 -15.40 2.00
N LYS A 20 0.62 -14.30 1.94
CA LYS A 20 1.12 -12.95 2.24
C LYS A 20 0.31 -12.34 3.38
N VAL A 21 1.02 -11.90 4.41
CA VAL A 21 0.42 -11.20 5.55
C VAL A 21 0.61 -9.72 5.35
N VAL A 22 -0.50 -8.99 5.19
CA VAL A 22 -0.52 -7.54 5.07
C VAL A 22 -0.61 -6.94 6.47
N PRO A 23 0.33 -6.07 6.88
CA PRO A 23 0.27 -5.43 8.19
C PRO A 23 -0.94 -4.51 8.33
N GLN A 24 -1.36 -4.28 9.57
CA GLN A 24 -2.41 -3.31 9.88
C GLN A 24 -2.09 -1.91 9.35
N GLN A 25 -3.13 -1.16 8.98
CA GLN A 25 -3.05 0.18 8.38
C GLN A 25 -2.15 0.26 7.14
N ASN A 26 -1.99 -0.84 6.40
CA ASN A 26 -1.35 -0.83 5.10
C ASN A 26 -2.29 -1.46 4.06
N ALA A 27 -2.25 -0.90 2.87
CA ALA A 27 -2.93 -1.39 1.68
C ALA A 27 -1.87 -1.80 0.66
N TRP A 28 -1.92 -3.04 0.18
CA TRP A 28 -0.97 -3.55 -0.80
C TRP A 28 -1.66 -3.73 -2.15
N VAL A 29 -1.21 -2.99 -3.15
CA VAL A 29 -1.73 -3.08 -4.51
C VAL A 29 -1.10 -4.26 -5.22
N VAL A 30 -1.96 -5.11 -5.79
CA VAL A 30 -1.56 -6.32 -6.50
C VAL A 30 -1.80 -6.15 -7.98
N GLU A 31 -0.79 -6.54 -8.75
CA GLU A 31 -0.83 -6.60 -10.19
C GLU A 31 -0.69 -8.03 -10.68
N ARG A 32 -1.44 -8.36 -11.74
CA ARG A 32 -1.37 -9.62 -12.47
C ARG A 32 -0.90 -9.32 -13.89
N LEU A 33 0.31 -9.78 -14.24
CA LEU A 33 0.90 -9.57 -15.57
C LEU A 33 0.89 -8.10 -16.01
N GLY A 34 1.12 -7.19 -15.07
CA GLY A 34 1.13 -5.73 -15.32
C GLY A 34 -0.25 -5.05 -15.35
N LYS A 35 -1.34 -5.77 -15.04
CA LYS A 35 -2.67 -5.17 -14.85
C LYS A 35 -3.04 -5.13 -13.38
N TYR A 36 -3.71 -4.06 -12.95
CA TYR A 36 -4.29 -3.97 -11.61
C TYR A 36 -5.31 -5.10 -11.40
N LEU A 37 -5.13 -5.87 -10.34
CA LEU A 37 -6.05 -6.92 -9.93
C LEU A 37 -6.91 -6.46 -8.76
N GLY A 38 -6.31 -5.79 -7.78
CA GLY A 38 -6.99 -5.37 -6.57
C GLY A 38 -6.03 -4.87 -5.50
N THR A 39 -6.61 -4.40 -4.39
CA THR A 39 -5.87 -3.95 -3.21
C THR A 39 -6.12 -4.94 -2.07
N LEU A 40 -5.05 -5.45 -1.47
CA LEU A 40 -5.12 -6.35 -0.33
C LEU A 40 -5.34 -5.54 0.95
N THR A 41 -6.37 -5.92 1.69
CA THR A 41 -6.67 -5.38 3.02
C THR A 41 -5.76 -6.02 4.08
N PRO A 42 -5.60 -5.37 5.25
CA PRO A 42 -4.88 -5.94 6.38
C PRO A 42 -5.35 -7.35 6.73
N GLY A 43 -4.39 -8.25 6.98
CA GLY A 43 -4.68 -9.65 7.30
C GLY A 43 -3.99 -10.65 6.36
N LEU A 44 -4.46 -11.89 6.42
CA LEU A 44 -3.91 -12.99 5.64
C LEU A 44 -4.55 -13.01 4.25
N ASN A 45 -3.71 -12.87 3.24
CA ASN A 45 -4.10 -12.86 1.84
C ASN A 45 -3.38 -13.97 1.08
N PHE A 46 -4.09 -14.58 0.13
CA PHE A 46 -3.54 -15.62 -0.75
C PHE A 46 -3.29 -15.03 -2.13
N LEU A 47 -2.07 -15.19 -2.61
CA LEU A 47 -1.64 -14.76 -3.94
C LEU A 47 -1.11 -15.94 -4.71
N ILE A 48 -1.33 -15.95 -6.02
CA ILE A 48 -0.74 -16.99 -6.87
C ILE A 48 0.72 -16.61 -7.09
N PRO A 49 1.68 -17.40 -6.56
CA PRO A 49 3.09 -17.09 -6.73
C PRO A 49 3.42 -17.08 -8.23
N PHE A 50 4.41 -16.27 -8.61
CA PHE A 50 4.86 -16.04 -9.99
C PHE A 50 3.94 -15.21 -10.90
N VAL A 51 2.61 -15.30 -10.74
CA VAL A 51 1.65 -14.56 -11.58
C VAL A 51 1.27 -13.22 -10.94
N ASP A 52 1.00 -13.24 -9.64
CA ASP A 52 0.59 -12.07 -8.88
C ASP A 52 1.80 -11.43 -8.20
N ARG A 53 1.94 -10.12 -8.36
CA ARG A 53 3.00 -9.32 -7.74
C ARG A 53 2.40 -8.21 -6.90
N VAL A 54 2.91 -8.03 -5.69
CA VAL A 54 2.66 -6.82 -4.89
C VAL A 54 3.49 -5.69 -5.48
N ALA A 55 2.85 -4.76 -6.18
CA ALA A 55 3.50 -3.67 -6.88
C ALA A 55 3.74 -2.46 -5.98
N TYR A 56 2.73 -2.08 -5.19
CA TYR A 56 2.80 -0.93 -4.30
C TYR A 56 2.35 -1.30 -2.89
N LYS A 57 2.99 -0.69 -1.89
CA LYS A 57 2.61 -0.79 -0.48
C LYS A 57 2.34 0.62 0.00
N HIS A 58 1.09 0.92 0.30
CA HIS A 58 0.67 2.22 0.77
C HIS A 58 0.28 2.14 2.24
N SER A 59 0.70 3.13 3.03
CA SER A 59 0.31 3.25 4.42
C SER A 59 -0.98 4.05 4.48
N LEU A 60 -2.01 3.51 5.14
CA LEU A 60 -3.29 4.17 5.39
C LEU A 60 -3.24 5.06 6.63
N LYS A 61 -2.05 5.47 7.07
CA LYS A 61 -1.86 6.38 8.21
C LYS A 61 -2.00 7.82 7.73
N GLU A 62 -2.37 8.71 8.64
CA GLU A 62 -2.35 10.15 8.38
C GLU A 62 -0.93 10.63 8.07
N ILE A 63 -0.80 11.47 7.04
CA ILE A 63 0.47 12.05 6.62
C ILE A 63 0.33 13.58 6.69
N PRO A 64 1.29 14.29 7.31
CA PRO A 64 1.33 15.74 7.26
C PRO A 64 1.87 16.21 5.90
N LEU A 65 1.21 17.19 5.29
CA LEU A 65 1.68 17.93 4.12
C LEU A 65 1.78 19.41 4.46
N ASP A 66 2.98 19.95 4.33
CA ASP A 66 3.25 21.37 4.54
C ASP A 66 2.68 22.19 3.38
N VAL A 67 1.86 23.18 3.70
CA VAL A 67 1.33 24.14 2.73
C VAL A 67 2.29 25.32 2.65
N PRO A 68 2.77 25.70 1.44
CA PRO A 68 3.66 26.83 1.30
C PRO A 68 2.97 28.11 1.76
N SER A 69 3.70 28.99 2.45
CA SER A 69 3.14 30.25 2.94
C SER A 69 2.62 31.12 1.80
N GLN A 70 1.42 31.66 1.95
CA GLN A 70 0.80 32.55 0.98
C GLN A 70 0.55 33.92 1.60
N VAL A 71 0.85 34.96 0.84
CA VAL A 71 0.55 36.34 1.23
C VAL A 71 -0.87 36.67 0.78
N CYS A 72 -1.74 36.98 1.73
CA CYS A 72 -3.15 37.27 1.49
C CYS A 72 -3.54 38.62 2.11
N ILE A 73 -4.59 39.23 1.56
CA ILE A 73 -5.14 40.49 2.06
C ILE A 73 -6.46 40.16 2.76
N THR A 74 -6.59 40.58 4.02
CA THR A 74 -7.81 40.39 4.81
C THR A 74 -8.92 41.33 4.36
N ARG A 75 -10.16 41.08 4.81
CA ARG A 75 -11.30 41.97 4.56
C ARG A 75 -11.07 43.40 5.10
N ASP A 76 -10.21 43.55 6.10
CA ASP A 76 -9.87 44.83 6.72
C ASP A 76 -8.69 45.52 6.03
N ASN A 77 -8.31 45.08 4.83
CA ASN A 77 -7.25 45.67 4.01
C ASN A 77 -5.86 45.60 4.66
N THR A 78 -5.58 44.54 5.42
CA THR A 78 -4.25 44.26 5.98
C THR A 78 -3.61 43.07 5.26
N GLN A 79 -2.31 43.17 4.98
CA GLN A 79 -1.53 42.11 4.36
C GLN A 79 -0.98 41.18 5.44
N LEU A 80 -1.23 39.88 5.29
CA LEU A 80 -0.76 38.83 6.20
C LEU A 80 -0.14 37.68 5.41
N GLN A 81 0.75 36.95 6.06
CA GLN A 81 1.29 35.70 5.56
C GLN A 81 0.64 34.56 6.35
N VAL A 82 0.04 33.60 5.63
CA VAL A 82 -0.63 32.44 6.22
C VAL A 82 0.07 31.18 5.73
N ASP A 83 0.45 30.33 6.67
CA ASP A 83 0.96 28.98 6.47
C ASP A 83 0.04 27.95 7.14
N GLY A 84 0.27 26.67 6.88
CA GLY A 84 -0.53 25.60 7.45
C GLY A 84 0.02 24.21 7.18
N ILE A 85 -0.48 23.24 7.95
CA ILE A 85 -0.19 21.81 7.78
C ILE A 85 -1.50 21.10 7.50
N LEU A 86 -1.54 20.33 6.40
CA LEU A 86 -2.67 19.48 6.04
C LEU A 86 -2.40 18.06 6.52
N TYR A 87 -3.21 17.58 7.46
CA TYR A 87 -3.26 16.16 7.81
C TYR A 87 -4.32 15.50 6.94
N PHE A 88 -3.92 14.52 6.14
CA PHE A 88 -4.84 13.76 5.30
C PHE A 88 -4.57 12.27 5.39
N GLN A 89 -5.64 11.50 5.20
CA GLN A 89 -5.64 10.04 5.19
C GLN A 89 -6.35 9.56 3.93
N VAL A 90 -5.73 8.64 3.19
CA VAL A 90 -6.37 8.00 2.03
C VAL A 90 -7.41 7.00 2.55
N THR A 91 -8.67 7.23 2.20
CA THR A 91 -9.81 6.35 2.48
C THR A 91 -10.43 5.92 1.15
N ASP A 92 -10.90 4.68 1.08
CA ASP A 92 -11.51 4.06 -0.13
C ASP A 92 -12.88 4.68 -0.46
#